data_AF-A0A920B491-F1
#
_entry.id   AF-A0A920B491-F1
#
_cell.length_a   1.000
_cell.length_b   1.000
_cell.length_c   1.000
_cell.angle_alpha   90.00
_cell.angle_beta   90.00
_cell.angle_gamma   90.00
#
_symmetry.space_group_name_H-M   'P 1'
#
loop_
_entity.id
_entity.type
_entity.pdbx_description
1 polymer ?
#
loop_
_entity_poly.entity_id
_entity_poly.type
_entity_poly.pdbx_seq_one_letter_code
_entity_poly.pdbx_strand_id
1 'polypeptide(L)'
;MFIPIKGKNYDGHNYIGEAFEKGAYASLVEFKKKQFLKNDKRFIYVKSTIDSLHKLAKFSRNRIKDLTTICVTGSSGKTTLKEWIFNIFKGSINTYRTIGNFNNEIGMPLSLANMPRDTKICVLELGMNSPGEIKKLSEIAKPNVGIITNIGTAHAANFKDPKNIAKEKSDIFSFFDETSIAIIPFETDYYNLISKKASQKNKANLFFWSK
;
A
#
# COMPACT_ATOMS: atom_id res chain seq x y z
N MET A 1 -8.14 -2.97 18.52
CA MET A 1 -7.08 -4.01 18.53
C MET A 1 -5.74 -3.31 18.37
N PHE A 2 -4.75 -3.68 19.16
CA PHE A 2 -3.38 -3.17 19.08
C PHE A 2 -2.50 -4.11 18.25
N ILE A 3 -1.66 -3.55 17.38
CA ILE A 3 -0.72 -4.32 16.55
C ILE A 3 0.69 -3.81 16.87
N PRO A 4 1.45 -4.49 17.75
CA PRO A 4 2.80 -4.08 18.08
C PRO A 4 3.74 -4.34 16.91
N ILE A 5 4.39 -3.29 16.42
CA ILE A 5 5.42 -3.39 15.38
C ILE A 5 6.79 -3.21 16.01
N LYS A 6 7.74 -4.09 15.67
CA LYS A 6 9.14 -3.94 16.05
C LYS A 6 9.88 -3.15 14.96
N GLY A 7 10.29 -1.93 15.29
CA GLY A 7 11.16 -1.10 14.46
C GLY A 7 12.64 -1.28 14.81
N LYS A 8 13.49 -0.43 14.23
CA LYS A 8 14.94 -0.41 14.52
C LYS A 8 15.26 0.02 15.95
N ASN A 9 14.56 1.05 16.44
CA ASN A 9 14.85 1.68 17.73
C ASN A 9 13.84 1.31 18.83
N TYR A 10 12.63 0.85 18.45
CA TYR A 10 11.53 0.62 19.38
C TYR A 10 10.85 -0.72 19.10
N ASP A 11 10.44 -1.41 20.16
CA ASP A 11 9.64 -2.63 20.07
C ASP A 11 8.23 -2.36 20.60
N GLY A 12 7.25 -2.35 19.69
CA GLY A 12 5.84 -2.10 19.99
C GLY A 12 5.26 -3.02 21.08
N HIS A 13 5.85 -4.20 21.28
CA HIS A 13 5.38 -5.14 22.31
C HIS A 13 5.54 -4.59 23.73
N ASN A 14 6.47 -3.65 23.93
CA ASN A 14 6.69 -3.01 25.23
C ASN A 14 5.51 -2.09 25.63
N TYR A 15 4.66 -1.71 24.66
CA TYR A 15 3.54 -0.79 24.86
C TYR A 15 2.17 -1.48 24.90
N ILE A 16 2.13 -2.82 24.97
CA ILE A 16 0.87 -3.58 25.02
C ILE A 16 0.03 -3.21 26.25
N GLY A 17 0.68 -3.03 27.41
CA GLY A 17 -0.01 -2.61 28.64
C GLY A 17 -0.68 -1.25 28.49
N GLU A 18 0.08 -0.25 28.04
CA GLU A 18 -0.43 1.09 27.76
C GLU A 18 -1.57 1.07 26.73
N ALA A 19 -1.46 0.23 25.69
CA ALA A 19 -2.52 0.09 24.70
C ALA A 19 -3.83 -0.42 25.31
N PHE A 20 -3.77 -1.35 26.27
CA PHE A 20 -4.95 -1.82 27.00
C PHE A 20 -5.52 -0.75 27.93
N GLU A 21 -4.68 0.02 28.62
CA GLU A 21 -5.12 1.17 29.42
C GLU A 21 -5.85 2.22 28.56
N LYS A 22 -5.40 2.41 27.31
CA LYS A 22 -6.05 3.27 26.32
C LYS A 22 -7.24 2.62 25.60
N GLY A 23 -7.73 1.48 26.08
CA GLY A 23 -8.97 0.86 25.60
C GLY A 23 -8.81 -0.15 24.45
N ALA A 24 -7.59 -0.63 24.14
CA ALA A 24 -7.44 -1.72 23.20
C ALA A 24 -8.10 -3.01 23.75
N TYR A 25 -9.01 -3.60 22.97
CA TYR A 25 -9.69 -4.84 23.38
C TYR A 25 -8.80 -6.10 23.30
N ALA A 26 -7.87 -6.12 22.34
CA ALA A 26 -6.99 -7.25 22.05
C ALA A 26 -5.68 -6.77 21.46
N SER A 27 -4.62 -7.56 21.56
CA SER A 27 -3.31 -7.29 20.93
C SER A 27 -2.80 -8.49 20.16
N LEU A 28 -2.19 -8.25 18.99
CA LEU A 28 -1.30 -9.25 18.41
C LEU A 28 -0.04 -9.38 19.27
N VAL A 29 0.56 -10.56 19.31
CA VAL A 29 1.80 -10.83 20.02
C VAL A 29 2.65 -11.80 19.21
N GLU A 30 3.90 -11.49 18.94
CA GLU A 30 4.79 -12.46 18.30
C GLU A 30 5.08 -13.64 19.23
N PHE A 31 5.08 -14.88 18.74
CA PHE A 31 5.27 -16.09 19.57
C PHE A 31 6.52 -16.02 20.46
N LYS A 32 7.63 -15.46 19.95
CA LYS A 32 8.89 -15.27 20.70
C LYS A 32 8.76 -14.34 21.91
N LYS A 33 7.67 -13.57 21.99
CA LYS A 33 7.37 -12.66 23.10
C LYS A 33 6.45 -13.27 24.16
N LYS A 34 5.88 -14.45 23.90
CA LYS A 34 4.93 -15.12 24.80
C LYS A 34 5.46 -15.30 26.21
N GLN A 35 6.73 -15.69 26.35
CA GLN A 35 7.36 -15.93 27.66
C GLN A 35 7.50 -14.67 28.54
N PHE A 36 7.42 -13.48 27.94
CA PHE A 36 7.57 -12.21 28.67
C PHE A 36 6.21 -11.59 29.04
N LEU A 37 5.11 -12.27 28.73
CA LEU A 37 3.75 -11.79 28.98
C LEU A 37 3.00 -12.81 29.84
N LYS A 38 2.20 -12.30 30.77
CA LYS A 38 1.24 -13.14 31.50
C LYS A 38 0.23 -13.70 30.51
N ASN A 39 -0.21 -14.95 30.71
CA ASN A 39 -1.26 -15.53 29.87
C ASN A 39 -2.53 -14.67 29.94
N ASP A 40 -2.96 -14.15 28.80
CA ASP A 40 -4.16 -13.33 28.67
C ASP A 40 -4.93 -13.76 27.41
N LYS A 41 -6.25 -13.95 27.54
CA LYS A 41 -7.12 -14.37 26.44
C LYS A 41 -7.27 -13.29 25.35
N ARG A 42 -6.87 -12.04 25.65
CA ARG A 42 -6.86 -10.90 24.72
C ARG A 42 -5.66 -10.92 23.78
N PHE A 43 -4.69 -11.81 23.99
CA PHE A 43 -3.53 -11.96 23.12
C PHE A 43 -3.79 -12.94 21.98
N ILE A 44 -3.51 -12.47 20.76
CA ILE A 44 -3.54 -13.28 19.55
C ILE A 44 -2.09 -13.52 19.13
N TYR A 45 -1.61 -14.74 19.36
CA TYR A 45 -0.22 -15.09 19.06
C TYR A 45 0.00 -15.37 17.58
N VAL A 46 1.03 -14.74 17.01
CA VAL A 46 1.37 -14.81 15.59
C VAL A 46 2.88 -14.98 15.38
N LYS A 47 3.30 -15.44 14.20
CA LYS A 47 4.74 -15.55 13.87
C LYS A 47 5.39 -14.18 13.64
N SER A 48 4.67 -13.29 12.97
CA SER A 48 5.10 -11.94 12.60
C SER A 48 3.89 -11.01 12.66
N THR A 49 4.01 -9.90 13.38
CA THR A 49 2.92 -8.91 13.48
C THR A 49 2.76 -8.13 12.18
N ILE A 50 3.85 -7.87 11.45
CA ILE A 50 3.83 -7.23 10.13
C ILE A 50 3.11 -8.12 9.11
N ASP A 51 3.45 -9.40 9.03
CA ASP A 51 2.78 -10.31 8.07
C ASP A 51 1.30 -10.47 8.40
N SER A 52 0.97 -10.44 9.69
CA SER A 52 -0.41 -10.49 10.16
C SER A 52 -1.18 -9.22 9.77
N LEU A 53 -0.55 -8.04 9.87
CA LEU A 53 -1.11 -6.79 9.37
C LEU A 53 -1.34 -6.86 7.85
N HIS A 54 -0.40 -7.41 7.08
CA HIS A 54 -0.57 -7.58 5.63
C HIS A 54 -1.72 -8.53 5.31
N LYS A 55 -1.88 -9.62 6.06
CA LYS A 55 -3.02 -10.55 5.92
C LYS A 55 -4.34 -9.86 6.25
N LEU A 56 -4.39 -9.04 7.31
CA LEU A 56 -5.57 -8.25 7.66
C LEU A 56 -5.92 -7.23 6.56
N ALA A 57 -4.93 -6.55 5.99
CA ALA A 57 -5.13 -5.64 4.86
C ALA A 57 -5.70 -6.36 3.64
N LYS A 58 -5.10 -7.50 3.24
CA LYS A 58 -5.59 -8.33 2.13
C LYS A 58 -7.01 -8.84 2.38
N PHE A 59 -7.32 -9.28 3.60
CA PHE A 59 -8.67 -9.71 3.99
C PHE A 59 -9.68 -8.54 3.93
N SER A 60 -9.32 -7.38 4.47
CA SER A 60 -10.16 -6.18 4.46
C SER A 60 -10.49 -5.71 3.03
N ARG A 61 -9.53 -5.82 2.10
CA ARG A 61 -9.75 -5.58 0.67
C ARG A 61 -10.67 -6.64 0.06
N ASN A 62 -10.34 -7.92 0.23
CA ASN A 62 -11.04 -9.03 -0.41
C ASN A 62 -12.49 -9.25 0.08
N ARG A 63 -12.84 -8.77 1.29
CA ARG A 63 -14.21 -8.90 1.81
C ARG A 63 -15.21 -8.01 1.08
N ILE A 64 -14.74 -7.00 0.33
CA ILE A 64 -15.57 -6.09 -0.45
C ILE A 64 -15.50 -6.53 -1.92
N LYS A 65 -16.56 -7.15 -2.42
CA LYS A 65 -16.58 -7.75 -3.77
C LYS A 65 -16.47 -6.71 -4.89
N ASP A 66 -17.15 -5.58 -4.74
CA ASP A 66 -17.22 -4.52 -5.77
C ASP A 66 -16.28 -3.34 -5.48
N LEU A 67 -15.13 -3.63 -4.85
CA LEU A 67 -14.16 -2.60 -4.53
C LEU A 67 -13.29 -2.29 -5.75
N THR A 68 -13.21 -1.00 -6.12
CA THR A 68 -12.20 -0.50 -7.07
C THR A 68 -11.02 0.09 -6.31
N THR A 69 -9.82 -0.45 -6.53
CA THR A 69 -8.58 0.07 -5.96
C THR A 69 -7.81 0.90 -6.98
N ILE A 70 -7.54 2.16 -6.64
CA ILE A 70 -6.76 3.10 -7.46
C ILE A 70 -5.45 3.35 -6.74
N CYS A 71 -4.33 2.89 -7.29
CA CYS A 71 -3.02 3.03 -6.68
C CYS A 71 -2.18 4.08 -7.41
N VAL A 72 -1.54 4.96 -6.66
CA VAL A 72 -0.69 6.05 -7.17
C VAL A 72 0.73 5.86 -6.66
N THR A 73 1.69 5.82 -7.59
CA THR A 73 3.12 5.94 -7.28
C THR A 73 3.78 6.99 -8.18
N GLY A 74 5.06 7.28 -7.92
CA GLY A 74 5.79 8.35 -8.57
C GLY A 74 6.89 8.93 -7.69
N SER A 75 7.79 9.73 -8.26
CA SER A 75 8.80 10.43 -7.45
C SER A 75 8.15 11.59 -6.69
N SER A 76 7.30 12.38 -7.37
CA SER A 76 6.59 13.53 -6.79
C SER A 76 5.10 13.56 -7.16
N GLY A 77 4.27 14.30 -6.41
CA GLY A 77 2.85 14.51 -6.73
C GLY A 77 1.88 13.38 -6.35
N LYS A 78 2.38 12.31 -5.72
CA LYS A 78 1.57 11.15 -5.31
C LYS A 78 0.42 11.55 -4.37
N THR A 79 0.75 12.24 -3.28
CA THR A 79 -0.22 12.65 -2.26
C THR A 79 -1.25 13.62 -2.85
N THR A 80 -0.81 14.61 -3.62
CA THR A 80 -1.72 15.55 -4.31
C THR A 80 -2.71 14.82 -5.19
N LEU A 81 -2.24 13.91 -6.07
CA LEU A 81 -3.12 13.16 -6.96
C LEU A 81 -4.07 12.23 -6.20
N LYS A 82 -3.59 11.55 -5.16
CA LYS A 82 -4.43 10.72 -4.27
C LYS A 82 -5.56 11.55 -3.66
N GLU A 83 -5.26 12.74 -3.13
CA GLU A 83 -6.26 13.64 -2.54
C GLU A 83 -7.24 14.16 -3.60
N TRP A 84 -6.79 14.48 -4.81
CA TRP A 84 -7.66 14.90 -5.92
C TRP A 84 -8.64 13.80 -6.32
N ILE A 85 -8.15 12.58 -6.57
CA ILE A 85 -9.01 11.43 -6.91
C ILE A 85 -10.04 11.18 -5.80
N PHE A 86 -9.61 11.21 -4.54
CA PHE A 86 -10.53 11.07 -3.40
C PHE A 86 -11.61 12.17 -3.42
N ASN A 87 -11.23 13.42 -3.62
CA ASN A 87 -12.17 14.55 -3.60
C ASN A 87 -13.16 14.53 -4.76
N ILE A 88 -12.79 13.97 -5.91
CA ILE A 88 -13.70 13.77 -7.05
C ILE A 88 -14.81 12.78 -6.68
N PHE A 89 -14.49 11.66 -6.02
CA PHE A 89 -15.46 10.59 -5.78
C PHE A 89 -16.22 10.69 -4.46
N LYS A 90 -15.64 11.30 -3.42
CA LYS A 90 -16.20 11.28 -2.04
C LYS A 90 -17.63 11.83 -1.90
N GLY A 91 -18.07 12.68 -2.85
CA GLY A 91 -19.40 13.32 -2.79
C GLY A 91 -20.53 12.42 -3.30
N SER A 92 -20.23 11.38 -4.08
CA SER A 92 -21.23 10.51 -4.71
C SER A 92 -20.98 9.02 -4.45
N ILE A 93 -19.76 8.63 -4.11
CA ILE A 93 -19.35 7.24 -3.91
C ILE A 93 -18.61 7.13 -2.59
N ASN A 94 -18.95 6.11 -1.80
CA ASN A 94 -18.22 5.76 -0.57
C ASN A 94 -16.76 5.47 -0.91
N THR A 95 -15.92 6.47 -0.67
CA THR A 95 -14.52 6.47 -1.09
C THR A 95 -13.64 6.52 0.14
N TYR A 96 -12.60 5.70 0.15
CA TYR A 96 -11.58 5.68 1.20
C TYR A 96 -10.20 5.95 0.60
N ARG A 97 -9.23 6.35 1.42
CA ARG A 97 -7.86 6.58 0.97
C ARG A 97 -6.82 6.26 2.04
N THR A 98 -5.55 6.13 1.65
CA THR A 98 -4.46 6.12 2.63
C THR A 98 -4.45 7.39 3.46
N ILE A 99 -4.31 7.24 4.78
CA ILE A 99 -4.32 8.34 5.74
C ILE A 99 -2.95 9.03 5.73
N GLY A 100 -2.92 10.36 5.58
CA GLY A 100 -1.67 11.11 5.55
C GLY A 100 -0.68 10.57 4.49
N ASN A 101 0.56 10.31 4.93
CA ASN A 101 1.66 9.77 4.13
C ASN A 101 1.89 8.27 4.36
N PHE A 102 0.87 7.53 4.81
CA PHE A 102 0.95 6.10 5.11
C PHE A 102 1.01 5.26 3.82
N ASN A 103 2.17 5.30 3.16
CA ASN A 103 2.40 4.74 1.82
C ASN A 103 3.45 3.61 1.80
N ASN A 104 3.99 3.22 2.97
CA ASN A 104 5.02 2.20 3.12
C ASN A 104 4.44 0.84 3.56
N GLU A 105 5.33 -0.12 3.86
CA GLU A 105 4.98 -1.51 4.23
C GLU A 105 4.15 -1.66 5.52
N ILE A 106 4.01 -0.60 6.32
CA ILE A 106 3.19 -0.61 7.54
C ILE A 106 1.96 0.26 7.35
N GLY A 107 2.16 1.52 6.93
CA GLY A 107 1.11 2.52 6.87
C GLY A 107 0.01 2.18 5.86
N MET A 108 0.38 1.72 4.66
CA MET A 108 -0.63 1.40 3.64
C MET A 108 -1.47 0.19 4.05
N PRO A 109 -0.88 -0.94 4.50
CA PRO A 109 -1.64 -2.05 5.06
C PRO A 109 -2.51 -1.67 6.27
N LEU A 110 -2.03 -0.80 7.16
CA LEU A 110 -2.84 -0.28 8.28
C LEU A 110 -4.05 0.52 7.79
N SER A 111 -3.87 1.35 6.76
CA SER A 111 -4.99 2.08 6.14
C SER A 111 -6.03 1.10 5.60
N LEU A 112 -5.61 0.09 4.83
CA LEU A 112 -6.50 -0.93 4.28
C LEU A 112 -7.21 -1.78 5.35
N ALA A 113 -6.50 -2.16 6.41
CA ALA A 113 -7.08 -2.94 7.51
C ALA A 113 -8.23 -2.19 8.21
N ASN A 114 -8.18 -0.85 8.24
CA ASN A 114 -9.20 0.02 8.81
C ASN A 114 -10.28 0.47 7.80
N MET A 115 -10.19 0.07 6.53
CA MET A 115 -11.13 0.48 5.48
C MET A 115 -12.58 0.06 5.81
N PRO A 116 -13.57 0.98 5.77
CA PRO A 116 -14.98 0.67 5.98
C PRO A 116 -15.53 -0.38 5.01
N ARG A 117 -16.48 -1.20 5.44
CA ARG A 117 -17.01 -2.33 4.64
C ARG A 117 -17.88 -1.90 3.46
N ASP A 118 -18.44 -0.71 3.52
CA ASP A 118 -19.28 -0.07 2.52
C ASP A 118 -18.48 0.79 1.52
N THR A 119 -17.15 0.77 1.61
CA THR A 119 -16.25 1.41 0.63
C THR A 119 -16.45 0.79 -0.75
N LYS A 120 -16.58 1.63 -1.78
CA LYS A 120 -16.65 1.23 -3.19
C LYS A 120 -15.39 1.61 -3.97
N ILE A 121 -14.73 2.70 -3.60
CA ILE A 121 -13.44 3.12 -4.18
C ILE A 121 -12.41 3.29 -3.07
N CYS A 122 -11.21 2.75 -3.26
CA CYS A 122 -10.08 2.96 -2.37
C CYS A 122 -8.88 3.52 -3.11
N VAL A 123 -8.45 4.73 -2.75
CA VAL A 123 -7.31 5.42 -3.36
C VAL A 123 -6.06 5.25 -2.48
N LEU A 124 -5.07 4.53 -2.98
CA LEU A 124 -3.89 4.14 -2.23
C LEU A 124 -2.64 4.83 -2.78
N GLU A 125 -1.86 5.44 -1.89
CA GLU A 125 -0.52 5.91 -2.22
C GLU A 125 0.51 4.80 -1.94
N LEU A 126 1.33 4.46 -2.94
CA LEU A 126 2.40 3.47 -2.84
C LEU A 126 3.76 4.16 -2.92
N GLY A 127 4.46 4.18 -1.79
CA GLY A 127 5.81 4.71 -1.63
C GLY A 127 6.86 3.59 -1.68
N MET A 128 8.11 3.97 -1.91
CA MET A 128 9.25 3.06 -1.88
C MET A 128 10.47 3.78 -1.35
N ASN A 129 11.28 3.10 -0.55
CA ASN A 129 12.62 3.49 -0.16
C ASN A 129 13.66 2.55 -0.74
N SER A 130 13.33 1.26 -0.88
CA SER A 130 14.23 0.20 -1.33
C SER A 130 13.62 -0.59 -2.49
N PRO A 131 14.44 -1.30 -3.28
CA PRO A 131 13.94 -2.19 -4.32
C PRO A 131 13.01 -3.30 -3.79
N GLY A 132 11.98 -3.63 -4.56
CA GLY A 132 10.97 -4.65 -4.29
C GLY A 132 9.79 -4.22 -3.41
N GLU A 133 9.76 -2.98 -2.93
CA GLU A 133 8.69 -2.47 -2.07
C GLU A 133 7.40 -2.22 -2.84
N ILE A 134 7.47 -1.64 -4.05
CA ILE A 134 6.26 -1.36 -4.83
C ILE A 134 5.55 -2.66 -5.19
N LYS A 135 6.29 -3.70 -5.56
CA LYS A 135 5.72 -5.03 -5.84
C LYS A 135 4.97 -5.58 -4.63
N LYS A 136 5.59 -5.57 -3.45
CA LYS A 136 4.95 -6.05 -2.20
C LYS A 136 3.68 -5.28 -1.86
N LEU A 137 3.73 -3.94 -1.96
CA LEU A 137 2.57 -3.10 -1.72
C LEU A 137 1.46 -3.37 -2.73
N SER A 138 1.80 -3.57 -3.99
CA SER A 138 0.86 -3.87 -5.07
C SER A 138 0.23 -5.25 -4.91
N GLU A 139 0.93 -6.21 -4.33
CA GLU A 139 0.35 -7.52 -3.99
C GLU A 139 -0.75 -7.39 -2.91
N ILE A 140 -0.53 -6.52 -1.93
CA ILE A 140 -1.49 -6.24 -0.86
C ILE A 140 -2.69 -5.45 -1.42
N ALA A 141 -2.40 -4.38 -2.16
CA ALA A 141 -3.38 -3.43 -2.69
C ALA A 141 -4.18 -3.98 -3.89
N LYS A 142 -3.58 -4.88 -4.69
CA LYS A 142 -4.12 -5.45 -5.94
C LYS A 142 -4.86 -4.39 -6.78
N PRO A 143 -4.13 -3.45 -7.42
CA PRO A 143 -4.75 -2.29 -8.05
C PRO A 143 -5.60 -2.68 -9.27
N ASN A 144 -6.81 -2.12 -9.36
CA ASN A 144 -7.58 -2.10 -10.61
C ASN A 144 -7.10 -0.97 -11.53
N VAL A 145 -6.72 0.17 -10.93
CA VAL A 145 -6.10 1.29 -11.65
C VAL A 145 -4.76 1.59 -11.01
N GLY A 146 -3.72 1.70 -11.82
CA GLY A 146 -2.36 2.00 -11.39
C GLY A 146 -1.85 3.23 -12.12
N ILE A 147 -1.35 4.19 -11.36
CA ILE A 147 -0.93 5.49 -11.88
C ILE A 147 0.52 5.74 -11.50
N ILE A 148 1.33 6.07 -12.48
CA ILE A 148 2.69 6.60 -12.27
C ILE A 148 2.65 8.09 -12.59
N THR A 149 2.86 8.95 -11.59
CA THR A 149 2.83 10.41 -11.80
C THR A 149 4.05 10.89 -12.59
N ASN A 150 5.24 10.40 -12.24
CA ASN A 150 6.50 10.74 -12.90
C ASN A 150 7.62 9.77 -12.47
N ILE A 151 8.68 9.74 -13.29
CA ILE A 151 9.98 9.18 -12.93
C ILE A 151 10.96 10.34 -12.72
N GLY A 152 11.37 10.54 -11.48
CA GLY A 152 12.42 11.49 -11.11
C GLY A 152 13.48 10.86 -10.21
N THR A 153 14.39 11.66 -9.68
CA THR A 153 15.56 11.21 -8.89
C THR A 153 15.28 10.97 -7.40
N ALA A 154 14.02 11.02 -6.95
CA ALA A 154 13.69 10.70 -5.57
C ALA A 154 14.22 9.30 -5.19
N HIS A 155 14.84 9.19 -4.00
CA HIS A 155 15.49 7.97 -3.51
C HIS A 155 16.71 7.50 -4.33
N ALA A 156 17.33 8.35 -5.16
CA ALA A 156 18.51 8.00 -5.95
C ALA A 156 19.67 7.38 -5.13
N ALA A 157 19.83 7.73 -3.85
CA ALA A 157 20.84 7.11 -2.98
C ALA A 157 20.68 5.58 -2.84
N ASN A 158 19.44 5.07 -2.96
CA ASN A 158 19.13 3.65 -2.81
C ASN A 158 18.98 2.92 -4.15
N PHE A 159 19.07 3.63 -5.28
CA PHE A 159 18.87 3.08 -6.62
C PHE A 159 20.04 3.46 -7.53
N LYS A 160 20.64 2.46 -8.19
CA LYS A 160 21.86 2.64 -9.01
C LYS A 160 21.71 3.68 -10.14
N ASP A 161 20.51 3.78 -10.71
CA ASP A 161 20.19 4.70 -11.80
C ASP A 161 18.67 4.99 -11.86
N PRO A 162 18.23 6.03 -12.59
CA PRO A 162 16.81 6.34 -12.72
C PRO A 162 16.01 5.28 -13.52
N LYS A 163 16.67 4.44 -14.32
CA LYS A 163 16.04 3.29 -14.99
C LYS A 163 15.56 2.24 -13.97
N ASN A 164 16.30 2.04 -12.88
CA ASN A 164 15.89 1.13 -11.80
C ASN A 164 14.74 1.73 -10.98
N ILE A 165 14.69 3.05 -10.81
CA ILE A 165 13.52 3.74 -10.25
C ILE A 165 12.29 3.49 -11.14
N ALA A 166 12.43 3.62 -12.46
CA ALA A 166 11.33 3.33 -13.40
C ALA A 166 10.87 1.87 -13.33
N LYS A 167 11.80 0.91 -13.27
CA LYS A 167 11.48 -0.52 -13.11
C LYS A 167 10.71 -0.81 -11.83
N GLU A 168 11.18 -0.25 -10.71
CA GLU A 168 10.54 -0.41 -9.40
C GLU A 168 9.13 0.19 -9.41
N LYS A 169 8.94 1.43 -9.89
CA LYS A 169 7.61 2.05 -9.97
C LYS A 169 6.67 1.28 -10.89
N SER A 170 7.19 0.70 -11.96
CA SER A 170 6.42 -0.16 -12.86
C SER A 170 5.93 -1.45 -12.21
N ASP A 171 6.48 -1.85 -11.04
CA ASP A 171 5.94 -2.99 -10.30
C ASP A 171 4.52 -2.75 -9.76
N ILE A 172 4.01 -1.51 -9.84
CA ILE A 172 2.60 -1.20 -9.54
C ILE A 172 1.63 -2.01 -10.43
N PHE A 173 2.10 -2.42 -11.61
CA PHE A 173 1.33 -3.20 -12.59
C PHE A 173 1.49 -4.72 -12.42
N SER A 174 2.26 -5.20 -11.44
CA SER A 174 2.66 -6.61 -11.33
C SER A 174 1.49 -7.60 -11.19
N PHE A 175 0.33 -7.12 -10.74
CA PHE A 175 -0.84 -7.94 -10.45
C PHE A 175 -2.05 -7.54 -11.29
N PHE A 176 -1.83 -6.84 -12.41
CA PHE A 176 -2.87 -6.46 -13.36
C PHE A 176 -3.47 -7.67 -14.06
N ASP A 177 -4.77 -7.57 -14.30
CA ASP A 177 -5.57 -8.45 -15.14
C ASP A 177 -6.19 -7.69 -16.32
N GLU A 178 -6.95 -8.39 -17.18
CA GLU A 178 -7.56 -7.88 -18.43
C GLU A 178 -8.49 -6.67 -18.25
N THR A 179 -8.89 -6.40 -17.01
CA THR A 179 -9.79 -5.29 -16.66
C THR A 179 -9.05 -4.11 -16.04
N SER A 180 -7.74 -4.27 -15.81
CA SER A 180 -6.93 -3.28 -15.12
C SER A 180 -6.56 -2.11 -16.05
N ILE A 181 -6.34 -0.93 -15.47
CA ILE A 181 -6.02 0.29 -16.19
C ILE A 181 -4.67 0.84 -15.74
N ALA A 182 -3.76 1.04 -16.69
CA ALA A 182 -2.49 1.70 -16.47
C ALA A 182 -2.54 3.15 -16.96
N ILE A 183 -2.20 4.10 -16.09
CA ILE A 183 -2.02 5.51 -16.46
C ILE A 183 -0.54 5.87 -16.25
N ILE A 184 0.16 6.15 -17.34
CA ILE A 184 1.62 6.37 -17.33
C ILE A 184 1.98 7.75 -17.91
N PRO A 185 3.08 8.37 -17.48
CA PRO A 185 3.49 9.67 -18.02
C PRO A 185 4.13 9.47 -19.40
N PHE A 186 3.65 10.19 -20.42
CA PHE A 186 4.13 10.05 -21.80
C PHE A 186 5.56 10.58 -21.98
N GLU A 187 5.85 11.74 -21.39
CA GLU A 187 7.10 12.50 -21.58
C GLU A 187 8.33 11.89 -20.88
N THR A 188 8.23 10.70 -20.27
CA THR A 188 9.38 10.09 -19.60
C THR A 188 10.26 9.31 -20.59
N ASP A 189 11.58 9.44 -20.47
CA ASP A 189 12.56 8.62 -21.22
C ASP A 189 12.35 7.11 -21.02
N TYR A 190 11.62 6.72 -19.97
CA TYR A 190 11.32 5.34 -19.63
C TYR A 190 9.94 4.87 -20.11
N TYR A 191 9.24 5.64 -20.96
CA TYR A 191 7.87 5.34 -21.40
C TYR A 191 7.75 3.91 -21.95
N ASN A 192 8.65 3.53 -22.86
CA ASN A 192 8.66 2.18 -23.45
C ASN A 192 8.87 1.08 -22.41
N LEU A 193 9.71 1.32 -21.41
CA LEU A 193 9.94 0.35 -20.32
C LEU A 193 8.69 0.16 -19.48
N ILE A 194 8.05 1.27 -19.10
CA ILE A 194 6.87 1.28 -18.25
C ILE A 194 5.68 0.68 -19.02
N SER A 195 5.44 1.13 -20.26
CA SER A 195 4.39 0.65 -21.15
C SER A 195 4.50 -0.86 -21.40
N LYS A 196 5.72 -1.36 -21.64
CA LYS A 196 5.96 -2.80 -21.79
C LYS A 196 5.57 -3.57 -20.53
N LYS A 197 5.79 -3.01 -19.35
CA LYS A 197 5.44 -3.66 -18.08
C LYS A 197 3.94 -3.59 -17.78
N ALA A 198 3.29 -2.47 -18.08
CA ALA A 198 1.84 -2.33 -18.00
C ALA A 198 1.11 -3.28 -18.95
N SER A 199 1.65 -3.46 -20.17
CA SER A 199 1.07 -4.29 -21.23
C SER A 199 1.53 -5.75 -21.18
N GLN A 200 2.41 -6.12 -20.25
CA GLN A 200 2.86 -7.51 -20.11
C GLN A 200 1.66 -8.43 -19.88
N LYS A 201 1.56 -9.48 -20.71
CA LYS A 201 0.45 -10.45 -20.75
C LYS A 201 -0.87 -9.95 -21.38
N ASN A 202 -0.87 -8.85 -22.15
CA ASN A 202 -2.06 -8.30 -22.85
C ASN A 202 -3.23 -7.91 -21.94
N LYS A 203 -2.94 -7.48 -20.72
CA LYS A 203 -3.97 -7.37 -19.67
C LYS A 203 -4.49 -5.95 -19.42
N ALA A 204 -3.74 -4.88 -19.67
CA ALA A 204 -4.20 -3.56 -19.22
C ALA A 204 -4.65 -2.64 -20.36
N ASN A 205 -5.72 -1.89 -20.12
CA ASN A 205 -6.01 -0.69 -20.91
C ASN A 205 -4.98 0.39 -20.56
N LEU A 206 -4.20 0.82 -21.56
CA LEU A 206 -3.13 1.78 -21.38
C LEU A 206 -3.59 3.19 -21.76
N PHE A 207 -3.49 4.11 -20.81
CA PHE A 207 -3.67 5.55 -21.03
C PHE A 207 -2.38 6.29 -20.70
N PHE A 208 -2.18 7.41 -21.37
CA PHE A 208 -1.04 8.27 -21.17
C PHE A 208 -1.49 9.71 -20.92
N TRP A 209 -0.65 10.48 -20.24
CA TRP A 209 -0.86 11.92 -20.04
C TRP A 209 0.43 12.70 -20.34
N SER A 210 0.25 13.96 -20.76
CA SER A 210 1.29 14.93 -21.11
C SER A 210 0.93 16.27 -20.45
N LYS A 211 1.90 17.13 -20.19
CA LYS A 211 1.70 18.43 -19.52
C LYS A 211 1.03 19.47 -20.41
#